data_AF-A0A9E2VCJ6-F1
#
_entry.id   AF-A0A9E2VCJ6-F1
#
_cell.length_a   1.000
_cell.length_b   1.000
_cell.length_c   1.000
_cell.angle_alpha   90.00
_cell.angle_beta   90.00
_cell.angle_gamma   90.00
#
_symmetry.space_group_name_H-M   'P 1'
#
loop_
_entity.id
_entity.type
_entity.pdbx_description
1 polymer ?
#
loop_
_entity_poly.entity_id
_entity_poly.type
_entity_poly.pdbx_seq_one_letter_code
_entity_poly.pdbx_strand_id
1 'polypeptide(L)' 'MREEIKQARVTIPLGAMRCISGYPKERKVICEINMDALEKVNDAETFDEIISQARLNYALGNYETFNSARELVEDLHKYI' A
#
# COMPACT_ATOMS: atom_id res chain seq x y z
N MET A 1 -30.03 0.93 2.19
CA MET A 1 -28.73 0.82 1.52
C MET A 1 -27.83 1.87 2.16
N ARG A 2 -26.96 1.46 3.10
CA ARG A 2 -25.99 2.38 3.73
C ARG A 2 -24.75 2.34 2.85
N GLU A 3 -24.34 3.47 2.28
CA GLU A 3 -23.03 3.59 1.66
C GLU A 3 -21.98 3.36 2.75
N GLU A 4 -21.28 2.22 2.69
CA GLU A 4 -20.03 2.07 3.42
C GLU A 4 -19.04 3.04 2.77
N ILE A 5 -18.76 4.14 3.45
CA ILE A 5 -17.65 5.02 3.09
C ILE A 5 -16.40 4.13 3.14
N LYS A 6 -15.92 3.69 1.97
CA LYS A 6 -14.63 3.00 1.82
C LYS A 6 -13.61 3.87 2.52
N GLN A 7 -13.16 3.45 3.70
CA GLN A 7 -12.16 4.20 4.45
C GLN A 7 -10.92 4.31 3.58
N ALA A 8 -10.61 5.53 3.13
CA ALA A 8 -9.36 5.81 2.45
C ALA A 8 -8.23 5.48 3.42
N ARG A 9 -7.45 4.45 3.09
CA ARG A 9 -6.27 4.06 3.88
C ARG A 9 -5.11 4.90 3.37
N VAL A 10 -4.60 5.78 4.24
CA VAL A 10 -3.36 6.51 3.98
C VAL A 10 -2.19 5.68 4.50
N THR A 11 -1.29 5.32 3.60
CA THR A 11 -0.03 4.67 3.96
C THR A 11 0.94 5.75 4.43
N ILE A 12 1.37 5.65 5.70
CA ILE A 12 2.33 6.56 6.30
C ILE A 12 3.68 5.85 6.40
N PRO A 13 4.67 6.16 5.54
CA PRO A 13 5.99 5.59 5.67
C PRO A 13 6.68 6.16 6.91
N LEU A 14 6.99 5.30 7.88
CA LEU A 14 7.64 5.68 9.14
C LEU A 14 9.00 6.39 8.92
N GLY A 15 9.70 6.08 7.82
CA GLY A 15 10.95 6.74 7.44
C GLY A 15 10.79 8.19 6.97
N ALA A 16 9.59 8.61 6.57
CA ALA A 16 9.29 9.99 6.19
C ALA A 16 8.78 10.84 7.37
N MET A 17 8.62 10.23 8.55
CA MET A 17 8.18 10.91 9.75
C MET A 17 9.36 11.46 10.52
N ARG A 18 9.35 12.77 10.80
CA ARG A 18 10.27 13.38 11.74
C ARG A 18 9.59 13.48 13.10
N CYS A 19 10.11 12.79 14.10
CA CYS A 19 9.63 12.95 15.47
C CYS A 19 9.97 14.37 15.98
N ILE A 20 8.94 15.13 16.36
CA ILE A 20 9.10 16.47 16.94
C ILE A 20 9.18 16.37 18.46
N SER A 21 8.29 15.58 19.06
CA SER A 21 8.18 15.48 20.50
C SER A 21 7.55 14.16 20.92
N GLY A 22 7.96 13.63 22.07
CA GLY A 22 7.39 12.44 22.68
C GLY A 22 6.78 12.76 24.04
N TYR A 23 5.66 12.12 24.35
CA TYR A 23 5.04 12.11 25.67
C TYR A 23 5.09 10.67 26.22
N PRO A 24 6.20 10.25 26.85
CA PRO A 24 6.41 8.85 27.25
C PRO A 24 5.37 8.35 28.24
N LYS A 25 4.93 9.22 29.16
CA LYS A 25 3.92 8.90 30.18
C LYS A 25 2.54 8.60 29.57
N GLU A 26 2.23 9.19 28.42
CA GLU A 26 0.96 9.01 27.73
C GLU A 26 1.06 8.03 26.56
N ARG A 27 2.26 7.47 26.30
CA ARG A 27 2.58 6.64 25.11
C ARG A 27 2.19 7.32 23.79
N LYS A 28 2.37 8.64 23.70
CA LYS A 28 2.08 9.44 22.50
C LYS A 28 3.37 10.03 21.92
N VAL A 29 3.38 10.22 20.62
CA VAL A 29 4.45 10.93 19.90
C VAL A 29 3.82 11.88 18.90
N ILE A 30 4.40 13.07 18.75
CA ILE A 30 4.06 14.05 17.73
C ILE A 30 5.14 13.95 16.65
N CYS A 31 4.71 13.70 15.43
CA CYS A 31 5.58 13.63 14.27
C CYS A 31 5.13 14.63 13.21
N GLU A 32 6.11 15.24 12.55
CA GLU A 32 5.91 16.02 11.32
C GLU A 32 6.12 15.09 10.13
N ILE A 33 5.29 15.24 9.11
CA ILE A 33 5.43 14.59 7.82
C ILE A 33 5.41 15.69 6.76
N ASN A 34 6.31 15.59 5.79
CA ASN A 34 6.24 16.41 4.59
C ASN A 34 5.06 15.93 3.73
N MET A 35 4.12 16.84 3.44
CA MET A 35 2.91 16.53 2.67
C MET A 35 3.23 16.08 1.24
N ASP A 36 4.22 16.68 0.57
CA ASP A 36 4.65 16.27 -0.77
C ASP A 36 5.16 14.82 -0.79
N ALA A 37 5.82 14.40 0.30
CA ALA A 37 6.29 13.02 0.43
C ALA A 37 5.15 12.04 0.70
N LEU A 38 4.14 12.46 1.47
CA LEU A 38 2.95 11.65 1.75
C LEU A 38 2.09 11.48 0.48
N GLU A 39 1.90 12.54 -0.28
CA GLU A 39 1.17 12.53 -1.55
C GLU A 39 1.84 11.58 -2.54
N LYS A 40 3.16 11.67 -2.75
CA LYS A 40 3.88 10.75 -3.64
C LYS A 40 3.74 9.26 -3.28
N VAL A 41 3.62 8.95 -2.00
CA VAL A 41 3.51 7.56 -1.51
C VAL A 41 2.08 7.04 -1.61
N ASN A 42 1.10 7.95 -1.61
CA ASN A 42 -0.32 7.63 -1.72
C ASN A 42 -0.93 8.02 -3.06
N ASP A 43 -0.09 8.47 -4.00
CA ASP A 43 -0.52 8.87 -5.32
C ASP A 43 -1.05 7.62 -6.03
N ALA A 44 -2.12 7.79 -6.79
CA ALA A 44 -2.72 6.70 -7.52
C ALA A 44 -1.71 6.20 -8.55
N GLU A 45 -1.21 4.98 -8.38
CA GLU A 45 -0.31 4.37 -9.36
C GLU A 45 -0.98 4.38 -10.74
N THR A 46 -0.27 4.94 -11.70
CA THR A 46 -0.70 4.93 -13.09
C THR A 46 -0.61 3.50 -13.65
N PHE A 47 -1.39 3.18 -14.69
CA PHE A 47 -1.30 1.88 -15.35
C PHE A 47 0.13 1.55 -15.82
N ASP A 48 0.89 2.55 -16.25
CA ASP A 48 2.28 2.38 -16.67
C ASP A 48 3.20 1.99 -15.51
N GLU A 49 2.97 2.54 -14.31
CA GLU A 49 3.70 2.17 -13.09
C GLU A 49 3.36 0.75 -12.65
N ILE A 50 2.08 0.38 -12.69
CA ILE A 50 1.60 -0.98 -12.39
C ILE A 50 2.24 -1.99 -13.35
N ILE A 51 2.23 -1.71 -14.66
CA ILE A 51 2.84 -2.58 -15.68
C ILE A 51 4.36 -2.67 -15.46
N SER A 52 5.01 -1.57 -15.13
CA SER A 52 6.45 -1.53 -14.88
C SER A 52 6.83 -2.36 -13.64
N GLN A 53 6.07 -2.25 -12.55
CA GLN A 53 6.24 -3.09 -11.37
C GLN A 53 5.98 -4.57 -11.67
N ALA A 54 4.94 -4.89 -12.45
CA ALA A 54 4.66 -6.28 -12.85
C ALA A 54 5.83 -6.90 -13.63
N ARG A 55 6.46 -6.13 -14.54
CA ARG A 55 7.67 -6.57 -15.26
C ARG A 55 8.86 -6.79 -14.33
N LEU A 56 9.06 -5.89 -13.36
CA LEU A 56 10.12 -6.05 -12.35
C LEU A 56 9.88 -7.29 -11.48
N ASN A 57 8.66 -7.49 -11.00
CA ASN A 57 8.27 -8.67 -10.22
C ASN A 57 8.50 -9.96 -11.00
N TYR A 58 8.16 -9.98 -12.29
CA TYR A 58 8.45 -11.11 -13.18
C TYR A 58 9.97 -11.38 -13.28
N ALA A 59 10.77 -10.34 -13.51
CA ALA A 59 12.23 -10.47 -13.60
C ALA A 59 12.88 -10.92 -12.29
N LEU A 60 12.31 -10.54 -11.14
CA LEU A 60 12.79 -10.92 -9.81
C LEU A 60 12.28 -12.30 -9.35
N GLY A 61 11.44 -12.98 -10.12
CA GLY A 61 10.82 -14.24 -9.70
C GLY A 61 9.73 -14.08 -8.63
N ASN A 62 9.28 -12.85 -8.38
CA ASN A 62 8.25 -12.53 -7.39
C ASN A 62 6.85 -12.61 -8.02
N TYR A 63 6.46 -13.82 -8.41
CA TYR A 63 5.15 -14.10 -9.00
C TYR A 63 4.66 -15.49 -8.60
N GLU A 64 3.34 -15.65 -8.58
CA GLU A 64 2.70 -16.96 -8.41
C GLU A 64 2.39 -17.57 -9.78
N THR A 65 2.60 -18.87 -9.91
CA THR A 65 2.23 -19.65 -11.10
C THR A 65 1.12 -20.60 -10.74
N PHE A 66 0.08 -20.61 -11.57
CA PHE A 66 -1.01 -21.57 -11.46
C PHE A 66 -0.94 -22.53 -12.63
N ASN A 67 -1.11 -23.83 -12.35
CA ASN A 67 -1.01 -24.87 -13.37
C ASN A 67 -2.38 -25.16 -14.01
N SER A 68 -3.46 -24.66 -13.41
CA SER A 68 -4.81 -24.77 -13.95
C SER A 68 -5.61 -23.48 -13.79
N ALA A 69 -6.54 -23.25 -14.73
CA ALA A 69 -7.45 -22.11 -14.67
C ALA A 69 -8.31 -22.12 -13.40
N ARG A 70 -8.60 -23.31 -12.85
CA ARG A 70 -9.37 -23.46 -11.61
C ARG A 70 -8.61 -22.92 -10.40
N GLU A 71 -7.32 -23.23 -10.28
CA GLU A 71 -6.47 -22.73 -9.19
C GLU A 71 -6.38 -21.19 -9.21
N LEU A 72 -6.25 -20.60 -10.41
CA LEU A 72 -6.25 -19.15 -10.57
C LEU A 72 -7.57 -18.52 -10.10
N VAL A 73 -8.70 -19.11 -10.47
CA VAL A 73 -10.03 -18.59 -10.06
C VAL A 73 -10.24 -18.73 -8.56
N GLU A 74 -9.83 -19.85 -7.96
CA GLU A 74 -9.90 -20.05 -6.50
C GLU A 74 -9.05 -19.03 -5.75
N ASP A 75 -7.88 -18.66 -6.27
CA ASP A 75 -7.04 -17.63 -5.66
C ASP A 75 -7.62 -16.22 -5.80
N LEU A 76 -8.10 -15.85 -6.99
CA LEU A 76 -8.72 -14.53 -7.24
C LEU A 76 -9.95 -14.29 -6.36
N HIS A 77 -10.74 -15.32 -6.07
CA HIS A 77 -11.88 -15.21 -5.16
C HIS A 77 -11.51 -14.93 -3.69
N LYS A 78 -10.24 -15.05 -3.28
CA LYS A 78 -9.82 -14.67 -1.91
C LYS A 78 -9.78 -13.16 -1.71
N TYR A 79 -9.70 -12.38 -2.79
CA TYR A 79 -9.46 -10.94 -2.76
C TYR A 79 -10.70 -10.09 -3.11
N ILE A 80 -11.82 -10.73 -3.43
CA ILE A 80 -13.12 -10.12 -3.78
C ILE A 80 -14.13 -10.48 -2.69
#